data_AF-A0ABD0PQ03-F1
#
_entry.id   AF-A0ABD0PQ03-F1
#
_cell.length_a   1.000
_cell.length_b   1.000
_cell.length_c   1.000
_cell.angle_alpha   90.00
_cell.angle_beta   90.00
_cell.angle_gamma   90.00
#
_symmetry.space_group_name_H-M   'P 1'
#
loop_
_entity.id
_entity.type
_entity.pdbx_description
1 polymer ?
#
loop_
_entity_poly.entity_id
_entity_poly.type
_entity_poly.pdbx_seq_one_letter_code
_entity_poly.pdbx_strand_id
1 'polypeptide(L)'
;MGVYLFMIGAYDLKFRGEYNRHAQAWMDSVPCQVIGSLAMLSTEVSVLLLTYLTLEKYICIVYPFRYLTPGRRRTVTILVVIWILGFVIAFLPL
;
A
#
# COMPACT_ATOMS: atom_id res chain seq x y z
N MET A 1 3.55 0.55 6.18
CA MET A 1 3.41 1.40 7.38
C MET A 1 4.43 1.15 8.48
N GLY A 2 4.68 -0.09 8.93
CA GLY A 2 5.65 -0.33 10.02
C GLY A 2 7.07 0.19 9.75
N VAL A 3 7.60 -0.04 8.55
CA VAL A 3 8.93 0.46 8.12
C VAL A 3 8.99 1.99 8.08
N TYR A 4 7.89 2.65 7.67
CA TYR A 4 7.79 4.11 7.62
C TYR A 4 7.87 4.72 9.02
N LEU A 5 7.07 4.21 9.96
CA LEU A 5 7.09 4.67 11.35
C LEU A 5 8.42 4.34 12.04
N PHE A 6 9.02 3.20 11.73
CA PHE A 6 10.34 2.83 12.25
C PHE A 6 11.43 3.79 11.79
N MET A 7 11.42 4.15 10.50
CA MET A 7 12.36 5.14 9.96
C MET A 7 12.14 6.51 10.60
N ILE A 8 10.90 7.00 10.69
CA ILE A 8 10.61 8.27 11.38
C ILE A 8 11.11 8.25 12.82
N GLY A 9 10.84 7.18 13.58
CA GLY A 9 11.30 7.05 14.96
C GLY A 9 12.84 7.00 15.09
N ALA A 10 13.53 6.36 14.14
CA ALA A 10 14.99 6.33 14.11
C ALA A 10 15.58 7.73 13.84
N TYR A 11 14.97 8.50 12.95
CA TYR A 11 15.37 9.88 12.67
C TYR A 11 15.03 10.82 13.84
N ASP A 12 13.89 10.64 14.50
CA ASP A 12 13.49 11.39 15.70
C ASP A 12 14.49 11.22 16.85
N LEU A 13 14.93 9.99 17.10
CA LEU A 13 15.97 9.68 18.09
C LEU A 13 17.34 10.27 17.73
N LYS A 14 17.68 10.31 16.44
CA LYS A 14 18.99 10.78 15.96
C LYS A 14 19.15 12.30 16.00
N PHE A 15 18.06 13.06 15.83
CA PHE A 15 18.09 14.52 15.72
C PHE A 15 17.51 15.26 16.94
N ARG A 16 17.43 14.61 18.11
CA ARG A 16 16.99 15.25 19.37
C ARG A 16 17.79 16.53 19.65
N GLY A 17 17.15 17.69 19.48
CA GLY A 17 17.72 19.03 19.70
C GLY A 17 17.75 19.95 18.48
N GLU A 18 17.86 19.43 17.25
CA GLU A 18 17.86 20.21 15.99
C GLU A 18 16.80 19.72 14.97
N TYR A 19 15.80 18.95 15.44
CA TYR A 19 14.80 18.30 14.61
C TYR A 19 14.11 19.25 13.61
N ASN A 20 13.76 20.48 14.03
CA ASN A 20 13.07 21.43 13.17
C ASN A 20 13.89 21.86 11.92
N ARG A 21 15.23 21.85 12.02
CA ARG A 21 16.12 22.32 10.94
C ARG A 21 16.42 21.22 9.92
N HIS A 22 16.44 19.96 10.38
CA HIS A 22 16.71 18.79 9.53
C HIS A 22 15.43 18.08 9.06
N ALA A 23 14.30 18.25 9.75
CA ALA A 23 13.03 17.62 9.38
C ALA A 23 12.52 18.14 8.03
N GLN A 24 12.60 19.45 7.75
CA GLN A 24 12.23 19.98 6.43
C GLN A 24 13.14 19.44 5.33
N ALA A 25 14.46 19.46 5.54
CA ALA A 25 15.42 18.91 4.58
C ALA A 25 15.22 17.41 4.32
N TRP A 26 14.77 16.65 5.34
CA TRP A 26 14.45 15.24 5.20
C TRP A 26 13.12 15.01 4.48
N MET A 27 12.07 15.80 4.76
CA MET A 27 10.78 15.70 4.06
C MET A 27 10.89 16.07 2.57
N ASP A 28 11.73 17.05 2.23
CA ASP A 28 12.04 17.41 0.84
C ASP A 28 12.96 16.38 0.14
N SER A 29 13.54 15.46 0.90
CA SER A 29 14.45 14.47 0.34
C SER A 29 13.71 13.31 -0.31
N VAL A 30 14.20 12.91 -1.49
CA VAL A 30 13.77 11.72 -2.24
C VAL A 30 13.63 10.45 -1.36
N PRO A 31 14.55 10.13 -0.42
CA PRO A 31 14.37 8.93 0.41
C PRO A 31 13.12 8.99 1.29
N CYS A 32 12.72 10.14 1.82
CA CYS A 32 11.47 10.25 2.58
C CYS A 32 10.25 10.00 1.69
N GLN A 33 10.24 10.60 0.48
CA GLN A 33 9.17 10.39 -0.50
C GLN A 33 9.04 8.92 -0.92
N VAL A 34 10.17 8.23 -1.17
CA VAL A 34 10.17 6.80 -1.54
C VAL A 34 9.71 5.90 -0.38
N ILE A 35 10.11 6.20 0.86
CA ILE A 35 9.66 5.42 2.02
C ILE A 35 8.16 5.67 2.27
N GLY A 36 7.69 6.90 2.07
CA GLY A 36 6.27 7.27 2.13
C GLY A 36 5.43 6.57 1.06
N SER A 37 5.85 6.63 -0.20
CA SER A 37 5.14 5.97 -1.31
C SER A 37 5.07 4.46 -1.16
N LEU A 38 6.16 3.82 -0.73
CA LEU A 38 6.18 2.37 -0.43
C LEU A 38 5.19 2.01 0.69
N ALA A 39 5.11 2.86 1.71
CA ALA A 39 4.18 2.66 2.81
C ALA A 39 2.72 2.78 2.33
N MET A 40 2.41 3.77 1.50
CA MET A 40 1.09 4.00 0.91
C MET A 40 0.67 2.87 -0.04
N LEU A 41 1.57 2.44 -0.93
CA LEU A 41 1.37 1.29 -1.82
C LEU A 41 1.00 0.03 -1.04
N SER A 42 1.72 -0.24 0.05
CA SER A 42 1.46 -1.42 0.88
C SER A 42 0.06 -1.39 1.49
N THR A 43 -0.43 -0.25 1.97
CA THR A 43 -1.77 -0.17 2.56
C THR A 43 -2.88 -0.27 1.52
N GLU A 44 -2.72 0.38 0.38
CA GLU A 44 -3.74 0.38 -0.66
C GLU A 44 -3.90 -0.99 -1.30
N VAL A 45 -2.79 -1.65 -1.66
CA VAL A 45 -2.82 -3.01 -2.21
C VAL A 45 -3.46 -3.98 -1.21
N SER A 46 -3.16 -3.86 0.09
CA SER A 46 -3.80 -4.69 1.11
C SER A 46 -5.31 -4.46 1.22
N VAL A 47 -5.77 -3.20 1.24
CA VAL A 47 -7.20 -2.88 1.30
C VAL A 47 -7.93 -3.42 0.07
N LEU A 48 -7.41 -3.17 -1.14
CA LEU A 48 -7.99 -3.65 -2.39
C LEU A 48 -8.05 -5.18 -2.47
N LEU A 49 -7.01 -5.86 -2.02
CA LEU A 49 -6.94 -7.32 -2.00
C LEU A 49 -7.92 -7.92 -0.99
N LEU A 50 -8.05 -7.31 0.20
CA LEU A 50 -9.05 -7.71 1.19
C LEU A 50 -10.46 -7.51 0.66
N THR A 51 -10.75 -6.36 0.04
CA THR A 51 -12.06 -6.11 -0.59
C THR A 51 -12.37 -7.18 -1.63
N TYR A 52 -11.41 -7.53 -2.50
CA TYR A 52 -11.58 -8.59 -3.49
C TYR A 52 -11.89 -9.95 -2.84
N LEU A 53 -11.12 -10.35 -1.82
CA LEU A 53 -11.35 -11.62 -1.11
C LEU A 53 -12.72 -11.66 -0.42
N THR A 54 -13.14 -10.57 0.23
CA THR A 54 -14.45 -10.47 0.86
C THR A 54 -15.57 -10.59 -0.18
N LEU A 55 -15.41 -9.95 -1.34
CA LEU A 55 -16.40 -9.98 -2.42
C LEU A 55 -16.50 -11.38 -3.04
N GLU A 56 -15.37 -12.06 -3.23
CA GLU A 56 -15.32 -13.46 -3.69
C GLU A 56 -16.04 -14.40 -2.70
N LYS A 57 -15.77 -14.26 -1.40
CA LYS A 57 -16.43 -15.06 -0.34
C LYS A 57 -17.92 -14.75 -0.25
N TYR A 58 -18.31 -13.48 -0.37
CA TYR A 58 -19.70 -13.05 -0.34
C TYR A 58 -20.50 -13.64 -1.51
N ILE A 59 -19.96 -13.58 -2.74
CA ILE A 59 -20.62 -14.18 -3.92
C ILE A 59 -20.78 -15.69 -3.76
N CYS A 60 -19.76 -16.38 -3.21
CA CYS A 60 -19.81 -17.82 -2.97
C CYS A 60 -20.92 -18.22 -1.98
N ILE A 61 -21.15 -17.40 -0.94
CA ILE A 61 -22.21 -17.63 0.06
C ILE A 61 -23.61 -17.38 -0.53
N VAL A 62 -23.78 -16.30 -1.30
CA VAL A 62 -25.10 -15.91 -1.85
C VAL A 62 -25.51 -16.78 -3.04
N TYR A 63 -24.57 -17.22 -3.87
CA TYR A 63 -24.84 -18.00 -5.09
C TYR A 63 -24.15 -19.37 -5.08
N PRO A 64 -24.59 -20.32 -4.23
CA PRO A 64 -23.93 -21.61 -4.04
C PRO A 64 -23.94 -22.52 -5.28
N PHE A 65 -24.86 -22.32 -6.23
CA PHE A 65 -24.99 -23.13 -7.45
C PHE A 65 -24.18 -22.63 -8.65
N ARG A 66 -23.61 -21.42 -8.57
CA ARG A 66 -22.71 -20.93 -9.61
C ARG A 66 -21.30 -21.37 -9.21
N TYR A 67 -20.84 -22.48 -9.79
CA TYR A 67 -19.41 -22.82 -9.84
C TYR A 67 -18.68 -21.79 -10.71
N LEU A 68 -18.64 -20.52 -10.26
CA LEU A 68 -17.62 -19.59 -10.68
C LEU A 68 -16.36 -20.06 -9.99
N THR A 69 -15.66 -21.04 -10.58
CA THR A 69 -14.22 -21.03 -10.43
C THR A 69 -13.77 -19.72 -11.06
N PRO A 70 -13.32 -18.71 -10.29
CA PRO A 70 -12.67 -17.58 -10.90
C PRO A 70 -11.47 -18.17 -11.64
N GLY A 71 -11.56 -18.25 -12.97
CA GLY A 71 -10.52 -18.87 -13.76
C GLY A 71 -9.21 -18.20 -13.36
N ARG A 72 -8.16 -18.98 -13.08
CA ARG A 72 -6.86 -18.49 -12.59
C ARG A 72 -6.37 -17.25 -13.35
N ARG A 73 -6.67 -17.16 -14.65
CA ARG A 73 -6.41 -15.98 -15.48
C ARG A 73 -7.11 -14.71 -14.99
N ARG A 74 -8.40 -14.77 -14.65
CA ARG A 74 -9.21 -13.63 -14.20
C ARG A 74 -8.72 -13.10 -12.84
N THR A 75 -8.40 -14.00 -11.89
CA THR A 75 -7.80 -13.62 -10.61
C THR A 75 -6.45 -12.96 -10.81
N VAL A 76 -5.59 -13.51 -11.67
CA VAL A 76 -4.30 -12.90 -12.00
C VAL A 76 -4.47 -11.53 -12.66
N THR A 77 -5.40 -11.37 -13.60
CA THR A 77 -5.70 -10.06 -14.22
C THR A 77 -6.13 -9.04 -13.17
N ILE A 78 -7.03 -9.41 -12.26
CA ILE A 78 -7.49 -8.51 -11.19
C ILE A 78 -6.32 -8.14 -10.25
N LEU A 79 -5.48 -9.12 -9.89
CA LEU A 79 -4.31 -8.87 -9.05
C LEU A 79 -3.32 -7.90 -9.71
N VAL A 80 -3.10 -8.05 -11.02
CA VAL A 80 -2.24 -7.15 -11.81
C VAL A 80 -2.85 -5.74 -11.86
N VAL A 81 -4.17 -5.61 -12.06
CA VAL A 81 -4.85 -4.31 -12.07
C VAL A 81 -4.75 -3.63 -10.69
N ILE A 82 -4.95 -4.38 -9.60
CA ILE A 82 -4.77 -3.86 -8.23
C ILE A 82 -3.35 -3.35 -8.02
N TRP A 83 -2.35 -4.09 -8.49
CA TRP A 83 -0.95 -3.68 -8.41
C TRP A 83 -0.66 -2.42 -9.23
N ILE A 84 -1.17 -2.32 -10.46
CA ILE A 84 -1.00 -1.13 -11.31
C ILE A 84 -1.65 0.08 -10.67
N LEU A 85 -2.88 -0.04 -10.18
CA LEU A 85 -3.58 1.04 -9.48
C LEU A 85 -2.82 1.48 -8.23
N GLY A 86 -2.35 0.52 -7.41
CA GLY A 86 -1.55 0.81 -6.22
C GLY A 86 -0.23 1.52 -6.57
N PHE A 87 0.43 1.15 -7.67
CA PHE A 87 1.59 1.88 -8.16
C PHE A 87 1.24 3.31 -8.59
N VAL A 88 0.21 3.49 -9.41
CA VAL A 88 -0.20 4.83 -9.87
C VAL A 88 -0.50 5.76 -8.71
N ILE A 89 -1.21 5.27 -7.68
CA ILE A 89 -1.55 6.07 -6.51
C ILE A 89 -0.31 6.34 -5.64
N ALA A 90 0.58 5.37 -5.47
CA ALA A 90 1.82 5.55 -4.73
C ALA A 90 2.82 6.51 -5.42
N PHE A 91 2.74 6.68 -6.74
CA PHE A 91 3.56 7.64 -7.49
C PHE A 91 2.97 9.06 -7.55
N LEU A 92 1.71 9.28 -7.17
CA LEU A 92 1.13 10.63 -7.05
C LEU A 92 1.88 11.58 -6.08
N PRO A 93 2.39 11.12 -4.91
CA PRO A 93 3.12 11.97 -3.99
C PRO A 93 4.63 12.14 -4.30
N LEU A 94 5.12 11.55 -5.41
CA LEU A 94 6.48 11.75 -5.95
C LEU A 94 6.50 12.96 -6.90
#